data_AF-K2RIV2-F1
#
_entry.id   AF-K2RIV2-F1
#
_cell.length_a   1.000
_cell.length_b   1.000
_cell.length_c   1.000
_cell.angle_alpha   90.00
_cell.angle_beta   90.00
_cell.angle_gamma   90.00
#
_symmetry.space_group_name_H-M   'P 1'
#
loop_
_entity.id
_entity.type
_entity.pdbx_description
1 polymer ?
#
loop_
_entity_poly.entity_id
_entity_poly.type
_entity_poly.pdbx_seq_one_letter_code
_entity_poly.pdbx_strand_id
1 'polypeptide(L)'
;MQYLAALVAALAATTTAAPVLDSRSFGTDLTALLKKIGISIQTNSNSHGSLSGAITFTFPKVSLSLKRFVHEITWPKGCTEQAFMDWSTFKANGVNLGAWLEQERTHDPAWWDSHAPGTIDEWNFCAQLGNRCGTVLEERYATFITTSDIDKLASVGVNVLRIPTTYAAWVRVPGSNLYTGNQQKHLSKIVNYAIEKYNMHIIIGLHSLPGGVNSLDIGEGVGRYGWFNNATNLDYSFQAVDAILAFIKGSGHINAFTVAPLNEASDTNLVGFGSAAGLTANGTDWINTYVKGVLLKIAKLDKRIPLMLQDCFEGPDYWAPFYDASTNLVIDSHVYYFAASGVYSQYVAPAICGQAAALPGKGKFPVFVGEWALQTAYNNTFDSRKTIFDTQRYAWQKYASGGAFWTARSLSTTAVDGEGIQEDYWSYIGLQEAGVITSQTNSSYC
;
A
#
# COMPACT_ATOMS: atom_id res chain seq x y z
N MET A 1 -16.06 -7.47 15.42
CA MET A 1 -15.73 -8.83 15.95
C MET A 1 -15.93 -9.95 14.94
N GLN A 2 -16.83 -9.84 13.95
CA GLN A 2 -17.04 -10.91 12.96
C GLN A 2 -15.95 -11.04 11.88
N TYR A 3 -15.15 -10.00 11.60
CA TYR A 3 -13.99 -10.12 10.69
C TYR A 3 -12.81 -10.85 11.34
N LEU A 4 -12.47 -10.51 12.59
CA LEU A 4 -11.54 -11.33 13.38
C LEU A 4 -12.11 -12.73 13.59
N ALA A 5 -13.42 -12.89 13.82
CA ALA A 5 -14.02 -14.21 13.98
C ALA A 5 -14.10 -15.01 12.67
N ALA A 6 -14.20 -14.39 11.49
CA ALA A 6 -14.16 -15.08 10.20
C ALA A 6 -12.73 -15.49 9.82
N LEU A 7 -11.74 -14.63 10.10
CA LEU A 7 -10.32 -14.98 9.99
C LEU A 7 -9.94 -16.08 11.00
N VAL A 8 -10.39 -15.96 12.25
CA VAL A 8 -10.14 -16.93 13.34
C VAL A 8 -10.94 -18.23 13.14
N ALA A 9 -12.15 -18.19 12.57
CA ALA A 9 -12.93 -19.40 12.26
C ALA A 9 -12.36 -20.16 11.06
N ALA A 10 -11.80 -19.46 10.06
CA ALA A 10 -11.02 -20.10 8.99
C ALA A 10 -9.73 -20.73 9.54
N LEU A 11 -9.09 -20.10 10.54
CA LEU A 11 -7.89 -20.61 11.21
C LEU A 11 -8.16 -21.79 12.17
N ALA A 12 -9.37 -21.90 12.73
CA ALA A 12 -9.74 -22.99 13.65
C ALA A 12 -10.11 -24.30 12.92
N ALA A 13 -10.40 -24.24 11.62
CA ALA A 13 -10.79 -25.40 10.81
C ALA A 13 -9.61 -26.06 10.07
N THR A 14 -8.43 -25.42 10.03
CA THR A 14 -7.26 -26.01 9.40
C THR A 14 -6.42 -26.74 10.43
N THR A 15 -6.42 -28.07 10.36
CA THR A 15 -5.36 -28.91 10.94
C THR A 15 -4.02 -28.26 10.63
N THR A 16 -3.21 -28.01 11.64
CA THR A 16 -1.85 -27.47 11.57
C THR A 16 -1.11 -28.05 10.36
N ALA A 17 -1.08 -27.30 9.25
CA ALA A 17 -0.16 -27.61 8.17
C ALA A 17 1.23 -27.43 8.77
N ALA A 18 2.04 -28.49 8.75
CA ALA A 18 3.42 -28.44 9.17
C ALA A 18 4.13 -27.25 8.47
N PRO A 19 5.09 -26.59 9.12
CA PRO A 19 5.90 -25.57 8.45
C PRO A 19 6.50 -26.22 7.20
N VAL A 20 6.07 -25.78 6.02
CA VAL A 20 6.70 -26.20 4.78
C VAL A 20 8.08 -25.54 4.82
N LEU A 21 9.08 -26.35 5.16
CA LEU A 21 10.49 -26.05 4.94
C LEU A 21 10.61 -25.61 3.49
N ASP A 22 10.78 -24.30 3.30
CA ASP A 22 11.02 -23.73 2.00
C ASP A 22 12.40 -24.21 1.53
N SER A 23 12.41 -25.19 0.63
CA SER A 23 13.62 -25.81 0.08
C SER A 23 14.46 -24.83 -0.75
N ARG A 24 14.02 -23.57 -0.92
CA ARG A 24 14.76 -22.46 -1.56
C ARG A 24 15.99 -21.98 -0.77
N SER A 25 16.29 -22.54 0.41
CA SER A 25 17.39 -22.12 1.31
C SER A 25 18.79 -22.61 0.91
N PHE A 26 18.95 -23.45 -0.11
CA PHE A 26 20.25 -23.97 -0.54
C PHE A 26 20.67 -23.36 -1.88
N GLY A 27 21.46 -22.29 -1.87
CA GLY A 27 22.17 -21.86 -3.07
C GLY A 27 22.77 -20.45 -3.06
N THR A 28 22.12 -19.48 -2.42
CA THR A 28 22.56 -18.08 -2.45
C THR A 28 23.36 -17.72 -1.20
N ASP A 29 24.65 -17.46 -1.35
CA ASP A 29 25.46 -16.87 -0.28
C ASP A 29 25.05 -15.39 -0.10
N LEU A 30 24.41 -15.10 1.04
CA LEU A 30 23.97 -13.75 1.39
C LEU A 30 25.10 -12.72 1.35
N THR A 31 26.27 -13.07 1.86
CA THR A 31 27.42 -12.14 1.91
C THR A 31 27.90 -11.85 0.50
N ALA A 32 27.99 -12.88 -0.35
CA ALA A 32 28.35 -12.71 -1.75
C ALA A 32 27.31 -11.88 -2.53
N LEU A 33 26.01 -12.10 -2.28
CA LEU A 33 24.91 -11.34 -2.87
C LEU A 33 25.03 -9.85 -2.52
N LEU A 34 25.12 -9.52 -1.24
CA LEU A 34 25.17 -8.14 -0.77
C LEU A 34 26.46 -7.43 -1.22
N LYS A 35 27.59 -8.15 -1.26
CA LYS A 35 28.86 -7.63 -1.79
C LYS A 35 28.77 -7.20 -3.25
N LYS A 36 28.00 -7.91 -4.11
CA LYS A 36 27.80 -7.53 -5.53
C LYS A 36 27.13 -6.17 -5.69
N ILE A 37 26.30 -5.75 -4.73
CA ILE A 37 25.63 -4.46 -4.73
C ILE A 37 26.30 -3.43 -3.80
N GLY A 38 27.41 -3.80 -3.15
CA GLY A 38 28.21 -2.89 -2.34
C GLY A 38 27.65 -2.63 -0.93
N ILE A 39 26.85 -3.55 -0.39
CA ILE A 39 26.34 -3.45 0.99
C ILE A 39 26.69 -4.69 1.80
N SER A 40 26.53 -4.58 3.12
CA SER A 40 26.53 -5.69 4.06
C SER A 40 25.17 -5.80 4.74
N ILE A 41 24.92 -6.93 5.40
CA ILE A 41 23.76 -7.04 6.29
C ILE A 41 23.85 -5.93 7.34
N GLN A 42 22.71 -5.30 7.62
CA GLN A 42 22.60 -4.31 8.67
C GLN A 42 22.48 -5.01 10.02
N THR A 43 23.03 -4.39 11.06
CA THR A 43 23.03 -4.89 12.45
C THR A 43 22.87 -3.71 13.41
N ASN A 44 22.12 -2.70 12.97
CA ASN A 44 22.02 -1.40 13.61
C ASN A 44 20.59 -1.08 14.05
N SER A 45 19.69 -2.07 14.09
CA SER A 45 18.31 -1.94 14.58
C SER A 45 18.21 -1.17 15.89
N ASN A 46 19.16 -1.33 16.81
CA ASN A 46 19.26 -0.56 18.06
C ASN A 46 19.38 0.98 17.89
N SER A 47 19.63 1.46 16.68
CA SER A 47 19.76 2.87 16.34
C SER A 47 18.44 3.48 15.84
N HIS A 48 17.33 2.72 15.86
CA HIS A 48 16.01 3.23 15.50
C HIS A 48 15.61 4.44 16.38
N GLY A 49 14.75 5.30 15.85
CA GLY A 49 14.21 6.42 16.62
C GLY A 49 13.00 6.03 17.46
N SER A 50 12.18 7.01 17.82
CA SER A 50 10.98 6.79 18.63
C SER A 50 9.86 6.16 17.83
N LEU A 51 9.17 5.18 18.41
CA LEU A 51 7.94 4.61 17.89
C LEU A 51 6.84 5.68 17.83
N SER A 52 6.18 5.80 16.68
CA SER A 52 4.96 6.61 16.55
C SER A 52 3.71 5.80 16.91
N GLY A 53 3.73 4.47 16.71
CA GLY A 53 2.64 3.55 17.08
C GLY A 53 2.44 3.32 18.58
N ALA A 54 3.42 3.70 19.41
CA ALA A 54 3.35 3.62 20.88
C ALA A 54 2.94 4.95 21.53
N ILE A 55 2.56 5.96 20.72
CA ILE A 55 2.12 7.24 21.25
C ILE A 55 0.67 7.08 21.72
N THR A 56 0.50 7.01 23.05
CA THR A 56 -0.79 7.35 23.65
C THR A 56 -1.11 8.78 23.27
N PHE A 57 -1.95 8.97 22.25
CA PHE A 57 -2.40 10.30 21.90
C PHE A 57 -3.32 10.81 23.01
N THR A 58 -2.77 11.65 23.89
CA THR A 58 -3.60 12.43 24.82
C THR A 58 -4.15 13.61 24.05
N PHE A 59 -5.31 13.43 23.42
CA PHE A 59 -6.02 14.56 22.82
C PHE A 59 -6.81 15.30 23.91
N PRO A 60 -6.87 16.65 23.86
CA PRO A 60 -7.85 17.40 24.64
C PRO A 60 -9.26 16.86 24.35
N LYS A 61 -10.17 16.96 25.32
CA LYS A 61 -11.59 16.61 25.12
C LYS A 61 -12.07 17.21 23.80
N VAL A 62 -12.44 16.34 22.87
CA VAL A 62 -12.97 16.75 21.58
C VAL A 62 -14.33 17.39 21.81
N SER A 63 -14.43 18.68 21.54
CA SER A 63 -15.72 19.36 21.44
C SER A 63 -16.34 19.00 20.09
N LEU A 64 -17.43 18.22 20.10
CA LEU A 64 -18.17 17.94 18.88
C LEU A 64 -18.61 19.27 18.26
N SER A 65 -18.18 19.50 17.01
CA SER A 65 -18.53 20.67 16.23
C SER A 65 -19.41 20.21 15.08
N LEU A 66 -20.58 20.80 14.95
CA LEU A 66 -21.44 20.64 13.77
C LEU A 66 -20.96 21.52 12.60
N LYS A 67 -20.04 22.45 12.86
CA LYS A 67 -19.48 23.30 11.81
C LYS A 67 -18.68 22.44 10.84
N ARG A 68 -18.91 22.67 9.55
CA ARG A 68 -18.13 22.08 8.45
C ARG A 68 -17.43 23.20 7.69
N PHE A 69 -16.21 22.92 7.27
CA PHE A 69 -15.34 23.89 6.66
C PHE A 69 -15.19 23.63 5.16
N VAL A 70 -15.03 24.74 4.45
CA VAL A 70 -14.74 24.77 3.02
C VAL A 70 -13.28 25.15 2.85
N HIS A 71 -12.58 24.38 2.01
CA HIS A 71 -11.18 24.59 1.71
C HIS A 71 -11.00 24.69 0.20
N GLU A 72 -10.30 25.73 -0.23
CA GLU A 72 -9.74 25.78 -1.57
C GLU A 72 -8.46 24.96 -1.59
N ILE A 73 -8.51 23.78 -2.22
CA ILE A 73 -7.33 22.93 -2.42
C ILE A 73 -7.08 22.85 -3.91
N THR A 74 -5.89 23.26 -4.33
CA THR A 74 -5.41 23.07 -5.69
C THR A 74 -4.40 21.93 -5.70
N TRP A 75 -4.65 20.93 -6.53
CA TRP A 75 -3.75 19.79 -6.69
C TRP A 75 -2.72 20.10 -7.78
N PRO A 76 -1.41 20.05 -7.47
CA PRO A 76 -0.39 20.23 -8.48
C PRO A 76 -0.43 19.09 -9.50
N LYS A 77 0.10 19.33 -10.70
CA LYS A 77 0.37 18.26 -11.65
C LYS A 77 1.40 17.30 -11.04
N GLY A 78 1.15 16.00 -11.15
CA GLY A 78 2.03 14.95 -10.63
C GLY A 78 3.39 14.89 -11.33
N CYS A 79 3.43 15.20 -12.63
CA CYS A 79 4.67 15.39 -13.37
C CYS A 79 4.63 16.70 -14.17
N THR A 80 5.78 17.36 -14.32
CA THR A 80 5.92 18.53 -15.19
C THR A 80 7.12 18.33 -16.10
N GLU A 81 6.84 18.18 -17.40
CA GLU A 81 7.85 18.01 -18.46
C GLU A 81 8.96 17.00 -18.08
N GLN A 82 10.13 17.48 -17.63
CA GLN A 82 11.28 16.66 -17.18
C GLN A 82 11.68 16.90 -15.70
N ALA A 83 10.97 17.74 -14.96
CA ALA A 83 11.27 17.97 -13.55
C ALA A 83 10.86 16.75 -12.72
N PHE A 84 11.75 16.32 -11.83
CA PHE A 84 11.45 15.31 -10.83
C PHE A 84 10.64 15.94 -9.70
N MET A 85 9.63 15.20 -9.24
CA MET A 85 8.83 15.58 -8.09
C MET A 85 9.65 15.52 -6.79
N ASP A 86 9.37 16.43 -5.87
CA ASP A 86 9.91 16.45 -4.51
C ASP A 86 8.78 16.25 -3.50
N TRP A 87 8.77 15.10 -2.83
CA TRP A 87 7.75 14.74 -1.83
C TRP A 87 7.69 15.71 -0.65
N SER A 88 8.74 16.48 -0.36
CA SER A 88 8.73 17.46 0.73
C SER A 88 7.84 18.68 0.44
N THR A 89 7.54 18.94 -0.83
CA THR A 89 6.72 20.09 -1.26
C THR A 89 5.48 19.68 -2.06
N PHE A 90 5.50 18.52 -2.70
CA PHE A 90 4.39 18.00 -3.48
C PHE A 90 3.20 17.61 -2.60
N LYS A 91 1.99 17.81 -3.13
CA LYS A 91 0.73 17.45 -2.46
C LYS A 91 -0.09 16.50 -3.32
N ALA A 92 -0.25 15.28 -2.82
CA ALA A 92 -0.93 14.19 -3.49
C ALA A 92 -2.42 14.10 -3.10
N ASN A 93 -3.28 14.08 -4.09
CA ASN A 93 -4.62 13.51 -4.03
C ASN A 93 -4.58 12.22 -4.82
N GLY A 94 -4.30 11.13 -4.11
CA GLY A 94 -4.04 9.84 -4.71
C GLY A 94 -5.20 8.87 -4.59
N VAL A 95 -5.12 7.81 -5.37
CA VAL A 95 -5.93 6.60 -5.20
C VAL A 95 -5.08 5.37 -5.50
N ASN A 96 -5.37 4.28 -4.81
CA ASN A 96 -4.79 2.97 -5.10
C ASN A 96 -5.53 2.31 -6.26
N LEU A 97 -4.80 1.62 -7.14
CA LEU A 97 -5.36 0.69 -8.11
C LEU A 97 -5.23 -0.75 -7.57
N GLY A 98 -5.73 -0.97 -6.35
CA GLY A 98 -5.73 -2.27 -5.68
C GLY A 98 -6.75 -3.24 -6.27
N ALA A 99 -6.58 -4.54 -5.97
CA ALA A 99 -7.36 -5.65 -6.53
C ALA A 99 -7.34 -5.76 -8.07
N TRP A 100 -6.33 -5.13 -8.70
CA TRP A 100 -6.10 -5.14 -10.15
C TRP A 100 -4.93 -6.05 -10.55
N LEU A 101 -3.68 -5.68 -10.25
CA LEU A 101 -2.47 -6.46 -10.59
C LEU A 101 -1.97 -7.37 -9.45
N GLU A 102 -2.53 -7.18 -8.27
CA GLU A 102 -2.63 -8.17 -7.19
C GLU A 102 -4.13 -8.42 -6.96
N GLN A 103 -4.49 -9.61 -6.47
CA GLN A 103 -5.88 -9.97 -6.23
C GLN A 103 -6.18 -10.11 -4.74
N GLU A 104 -7.21 -9.39 -4.30
CA GLU A 104 -7.81 -9.55 -2.99
C GLU A 104 -9.28 -9.94 -3.13
N ARG A 105 -9.66 -11.08 -2.53
CA ARG A 105 -11.05 -11.56 -2.55
C ARG A 105 -12.01 -10.55 -1.94
N THR A 106 -11.55 -9.79 -0.94
CA THR A 106 -12.33 -8.77 -0.23
C THR A 106 -12.90 -7.71 -1.16
N HIS A 107 -12.24 -7.40 -2.28
CA HIS A 107 -12.63 -6.32 -3.19
C HIS A 107 -13.47 -6.77 -4.39
N ASP A 108 -13.60 -8.06 -4.64
CA ASP A 108 -14.51 -8.60 -5.67
C ASP A 108 -14.84 -10.08 -5.38
N PRO A 109 -15.59 -10.35 -4.30
CA PRO A 109 -15.85 -11.72 -3.85
C PRO A 109 -16.68 -12.51 -4.86
N ALA A 110 -17.56 -11.84 -5.61
CA ALA A 110 -18.41 -12.49 -6.62
C ALA A 110 -17.58 -13.00 -7.81
N TRP A 111 -16.67 -12.18 -8.36
CA TRP A 111 -15.73 -12.63 -9.39
C TRP A 111 -14.85 -13.76 -8.86
N TRP A 112 -14.30 -13.59 -7.66
CA TRP A 112 -13.42 -14.57 -7.04
C TRP A 112 -14.08 -15.94 -6.90
N ASP A 113 -15.25 -15.99 -6.29
CA ASP A 113 -15.99 -17.22 -6.01
C ASP A 113 -16.54 -17.87 -7.29
N SER A 114 -16.70 -17.11 -8.38
CA SER A 114 -17.08 -17.67 -9.68
C SER A 114 -15.94 -18.46 -10.36
N HIS A 115 -14.69 -18.20 -10.00
CA HIS A 115 -13.52 -18.82 -10.62
C HIS A 115 -12.82 -19.85 -9.71
N ALA A 116 -12.58 -19.50 -8.44
CA ALA A 116 -11.92 -20.35 -7.47
C ALA A 116 -12.57 -20.20 -6.08
N PRO A 117 -13.80 -20.72 -5.89
CA PRO A 117 -14.50 -20.61 -4.61
C PRO A 117 -13.72 -21.33 -3.51
N GLY A 118 -13.70 -20.73 -2.33
CA GLY A 118 -13.09 -21.29 -1.12
C GLY A 118 -11.57 -21.08 -1.00
N THR A 119 -10.91 -20.45 -1.98
CA THR A 119 -9.52 -20.03 -1.83
C THR A 119 -9.42 -18.75 -0.99
N ILE A 120 -8.30 -18.61 -0.28
CA ILE A 120 -8.10 -17.57 0.73
C ILE A 120 -7.18 -16.43 0.27
N ASP A 121 -6.48 -16.61 -0.85
CA ASP A 121 -5.50 -15.67 -1.41
C ASP A 121 -5.22 -15.97 -2.90
N GLU A 122 -4.49 -15.07 -3.58
CA GLU A 122 -4.17 -15.20 -5.01
C GLU A 122 -3.30 -16.45 -5.27
N TRP A 123 -2.45 -16.81 -4.31
CA TRP A 123 -1.61 -18.01 -4.37
C TRP A 123 -2.45 -19.28 -4.54
N ASN A 124 -3.46 -19.46 -3.69
CA ASN A 124 -4.37 -20.59 -3.71
C ASN A 124 -5.37 -20.48 -4.87
N PHE A 125 -5.79 -19.26 -5.23
CA PHE A 125 -6.60 -19.00 -6.43
C PHE A 125 -5.93 -19.54 -7.69
N CYS A 126 -4.66 -19.19 -7.94
CA CYS A 126 -3.93 -19.71 -9.08
C CYS A 126 -3.61 -21.20 -8.96
N ALA A 127 -3.32 -21.69 -7.76
CA ALA A 127 -3.11 -23.13 -7.53
C ALA A 127 -4.33 -23.95 -7.95
N GLN A 128 -5.54 -23.50 -7.56
CA GLN A 128 -6.79 -24.18 -7.90
C GLN A 128 -7.13 -24.07 -9.38
N LEU A 129 -6.88 -22.93 -10.02
CA LEU A 129 -7.15 -22.75 -11.45
C LEU A 129 -6.15 -23.48 -12.36
N GLY A 130 -4.94 -23.75 -11.89
CA GLY A 130 -3.85 -24.33 -12.68
C GLY A 130 -3.60 -23.53 -13.96
N ASN A 131 -3.61 -24.21 -15.10
CA ASN A 131 -3.35 -23.59 -16.41
C ASN A 131 -4.37 -22.50 -16.79
N ARG A 132 -5.54 -22.45 -16.15
CA ARG A 132 -6.52 -21.38 -16.41
C ARG A 132 -6.19 -20.07 -15.70
N CYS A 133 -5.29 -20.06 -14.70
CA CYS A 133 -5.06 -18.83 -13.91
C CYS A 133 -4.66 -17.66 -14.81
N GLY A 134 -3.75 -17.91 -15.76
CA GLY A 134 -3.31 -16.89 -16.70
C GLY A 134 -4.45 -16.31 -17.54
N THR A 135 -5.30 -17.15 -18.12
CA THR A 135 -6.45 -16.66 -18.92
C THR A 135 -7.39 -15.79 -18.10
N VAL A 136 -7.74 -16.23 -16.89
CA VAL A 136 -8.66 -15.51 -16.00
C VAL A 136 -8.07 -14.17 -15.55
N LEU A 137 -6.80 -14.16 -15.15
CA LEU A 137 -6.13 -12.94 -14.70
C LEU A 137 -5.87 -11.96 -15.83
N GLU A 138 -5.49 -12.43 -17.03
CA GLU A 138 -5.30 -11.55 -18.20
C GLU A 138 -6.59 -10.84 -18.62
N GLU A 139 -7.74 -11.52 -18.53
CA GLU A 139 -9.05 -10.91 -18.75
C GLU A 139 -9.33 -9.84 -17.69
N ARG A 140 -9.09 -10.14 -16.41
CA ARG A 140 -9.28 -9.17 -15.32
C ARG A 140 -8.35 -7.96 -15.45
N TYR A 141 -7.07 -8.18 -15.77
CA TYR A 141 -6.10 -7.11 -15.98
C TYR A 141 -6.52 -6.16 -17.10
N ALA A 142 -7.17 -6.69 -18.14
CA ALA A 142 -7.62 -5.90 -19.28
C ALA A 142 -8.91 -5.08 -19.03
N THR A 143 -9.72 -5.49 -18.03
CA THR A 143 -11.12 -5.02 -17.90
C THR A 143 -11.47 -4.38 -16.56
N PHE A 144 -10.78 -4.74 -15.47
CA PHE A 144 -11.13 -4.26 -14.12
C PHE A 144 -10.80 -2.77 -13.93
N ILE A 145 -9.63 -2.35 -14.42
CA ILE A 145 -9.20 -0.94 -14.50
C ILE A 145 -8.92 -0.59 -15.96
N THR A 146 -9.55 0.48 -16.43
CA THR A 146 -9.47 0.98 -17.81
C THR A 146 -9.08 2.45 -17.82
N THR A 147 -8.78 2.99 -19.01
CA THR A 147 -8.52 4.43 -19.17
C THR A 147 -9.73 5.29 -18.84
N SER A 148 -10.95 4.74 -18.95
CA SER A 148 -12.16 5.44 -18.52
C SER A 148 -12.21 5.63 -17.01
N ASP A 149 -11.64 4.70 -16.23
CA ASP A 149 -11.53 4.86 -14.78
C ASP A 149 -10.55 5.99 -14.45
N ILE A 150 -9.44 6.09 -15.18
CA ILE A 150 -8.49 7.20 -15.04
C ILE A 150 -9.15 8.55 -15.34
N ASP A 151 -10.00 8.62 -16.37
CA ASP A 151 -10.77 9.83 -16.68
C ASP A 151 -11.70 10.23 -15.51
N LYS A 152 -12.39 9.26 -14.90
CA LYS A 152 -13.25 9.50 -13.73
C LYS A 152 -12.46 10.03 -12.54
N LEU A 153 -11.34 9.39 -12.21
CA LEU A 153 -10.45 9.79 -11.12
C LEU A 153 -9.90 11.21 -11.35
N ALA A 154 -9.41 11.51 -12.56
CA ALA A 154 -8.90 12.82 -12.92
C ALA A 154 -9.97 13.93 -12.78
N SER A 155 -11.24 13.63 -13.09
CA SER A 155 -12.33 14.61 -13.05
C SER A 155 -12.60 15.20 -11.66
N VAL A 156 -12.17 14.53 -10.60
CA VAL A 156 -12.26 14.99 -9.21
C VAL A 156 -10.90 15.37 -8.62
N GLY A 157 -9.89 15.54 -9.48
CA GLY A 157 -8.59 16.09 -9.12
C GLY A 157 -7.58 15.07 -8.60
N VAL A 158 -7.75 13.77 -8.87
CA VAL A 158 -6.69 12.79 -8.59
C VAL A 158 -5.46 13.13 -9.42
N ASN A 159 -4.30 13.20 -8.78
CA ASN A 159 -3.01 13.52 -9.41
C ASN A 159 -1.93 12.47 -9.14
N VAL A 160 -2.22 11.44 -8.33
CA VAL A 160 -1.30 10.32 -8.04
C VAL A 160 -2.05 8.98 -8.16
N LEU A 161 -1.40 8.00 -8.78
CA LEU A 161 -1.86 6.61 -8.76
C LEU A 161 -0.84 5.75 -8.01
N ARG A 162 -1.26 5.10 -6.92
CA ARG A 162 -0.49 4.04 -6.25
C ARG A 162 -0.92 2.70 -6.82
N ILE A 163 0.01 1.93 -7.36
CA ILE A 163 -0.31 0.71 -8.11
C ILE A 163 0.39 -0.48 -7.45
N PRO A 164 -0.34 -1.21 -6.59
CA PRO A 164 0.11 -2.48 -6.04
C PRO A 164 0.36 -3.50 -7.15
N THR A 165 1.48 -4.21 -7.06
CA THR A 165 1.81 -5.32 -7.95
C THR A 165 2.40 -6.46 -7.13
N THR A 166 2.09 -7.71 -7.52
CA THR A 166 2.83 -8.85 -6.98
C THR A 166 4.25 -8.88 -7.56
N TYR A 167 5.21 -9.51 -6.86
CA TYR A 167 6.54 -9.73 -7.43
C TYR A 167 6.50 -10.53 -8.75
N ALA A 168 5.45 -11.34 -8.96
CA ALA A 168 5.31 -12.20 -10.13
C ALA A 168 5.09 -11.43 -11.44
N ALA A 169 4.70 -10.15 -11.35
CA ALA A 169 4.70 -9.24 -12.49
C ALA A 169 6.11 -8.89 -12.98
N TRP A 170 7.14 -9.04 -12.13
CA TRP A 170 8.49 -8.51 -12.35
C TRP A 170 9.56 -9.58 -12.45
N VAL A 171 9.38 -10.69 -11.72
CA VAL A 171 10.34 -11.78 -11.67
C VAL A 171 9.62 -13.13 -11.57
N ARG A 172 10.11 -14.10 -12.34
CA ARG A 172 9.61 -15.49 -12.26
C ARG A 172 10.38 -16.23 -11.18
N VAL A 173 9.70 -16.54 -10.07
CA VAL A 173 10.27 -17.31 -8.96
C VAL A 173 9.88 -18.78 -9.10
N PRO A 174 10.83 -19.73 -9.16
CA PRO A 174 10.53 -21.15 -9.17
C PRO A 174 9.68 -21.57 -7.97
N GLY A 175 8.61 -22.33 -8.24
CA GLY A 175 7.68 -22.80 -7.20
C GLY A 175 6.65 -21.75 -6.73
N SER A 176 6.64 -20.54 -7.30
CA SER A 176 5.55 -19.60 -7.08
C SER A 176 4.28 -20.05 -7.78
N ASN A 177 3.13 -19.99 -7.08
CA ASN A 177 1.82 -20.17 -7.71
C ASN A 177 1.26 -18.87 -8.27
N LEU A 178 1.83 -17.71 -7.94
CA LEU A 178 1.39 -16.44 -8.50
C LEU A 178 1.67 -16.42 -10.01
N TYR A 179 0.75 -15.83 -10.76
CA TYR A 179 0.84 -15.81 -12.21
C TYR A 179 1.91 -14.81 -12.69
N THR A 180 2.82 -15.25 -13.56
CA THR A 180 3.74 -14.36 -14.30
C THR A 180 3.31 -14.29 -15.77
N GLY A 181 2.78 -13.14 -16.19
CA GLY A 181 2.25 -12.90 -17.53
C GLY A 181 2.48 -11.48 -18.02
N ASN A 182 1.46 -10.85 -18.59
CA ASN A 182 1.53 -9.53 -19.22
C ASN A 182 1.15 -8.39 -18.27
N GLN A 183 1.28 -8.54 -16.94
CA GLN A 183 0.97 -7.47 -15.99
C GLN A 183 1.64 -6.14 -16.36
N GLN A 184 2.93 -6.18 -16.75
CA GLN A 184 3.66 -4.97 -17.17
C GLN A 184 3.07 -4.30 -18.43
N LYS A 185 2.48 -5.08 -19.35
CA LYS A 185 1.83 -4.54 -20.54
C LYS A 185 0.53 -3.81 -20.19
N HIS A 186 -0.29 -4.40 -19.33
CA HIS A 186 -1.51 -3.77 -18.82
C HIS A 186 -1.19 -2.52 -18.00
N LEU A 187 -0.18 -2.61 -17.14
CA LEU A 187 0.36 -1.49 -16.37
C LEU A 187 0.78 -0.34 -17.28
N SER A 188 1.60 -0.60 -18.30
CA SER A 188 2.08 0.42 -19.24
C SER A 188 0.94 1.17 -19.93
N LYS A 189 -0.13 0.47 -20.33
CA LYS A 189 -1.30 1.10 -20.97
C LYS A 189 -1.95 2.14 -20.06
N ILE A 190 -2.16 1.81 -18.78
CA ILE A 190 -2.81 2.71 -17.82
C ILE A 190 -1.87 3.85 -17.39
N VAL A 191 -0.62 3.51 -17.08
CA VAL A 191 0.40 4.46 -16.62
C VAL A 191 0.70 5.51 -17.68
N ASN A 192 0.94 5.11 -18.94
CA ASN A 192 1.23 6.06 -20.01
C ASN A 192 0.03 7.00 -20.23
N TYR A 193 -1.18 6.46 -20.24
CA TYR A 193 -2.39 7.28 -20.38
C TYR A 193 -2.54 8.30 -19.24
N ALA A 194 -2.34 7.87 -17.99
CA ALA A 194 -2.41 8.75 -16.82
C ALA A 194 -1.35 9.86 -16.84
N ILE A 195 -0.12 9.53 -17.22
CA ILE A 195 1.00 10.48 -17.33
C ILE A 195 0.76 11.45 -18.49
N GLU A 196 0.51 10.94 -19.69
CA GLU A 196 0.43 11.74 -20.92
C GLU A 196 -0.80 12.65 -20.94
N LYS A 197 -1.96 12.14 -20.51
CA LYS A 197 -3.22 12.89 -20.56
C LYS A 197 -3.41 13.82 -19.36
N TYR A 198 -2.99 13.38 -18.17
CA TYR A 198 -3.33 14.07 -16.91
C TYR A 198 -2.13 14.52 -16.09
N ASN A 199 -0.91 14.24 -16.54
CA ASN A 199 0.30 14.52 -15.79
C ASN A 199 0.28 13.88 -14.40
N MET A 200 -0.30 12.69 -14.23
CA MET A 200 -0.31 12.00 -12.94
C MET A 200 1.08 11.48 -12.58
N HIS A 201 1.38 11.45 -11.28
CA HIS A 201 2.56 10.76 -10.74
C HIS A 201 2.20 9.32 -10.36
N ILE A 202 3.12 8.39 -10.56
CA ILE A 202 2.88 6.96 -10.38
C ILE A 202 3.77 6.41 -9.27
N ILE A 203 3.17 5.71 -8.31
CA ILE A 203 3.90 4.89 -7.33
C ILE A 203 3.75 3.44 -7.78
N ILE A 204 4.85 2.80 -8.17
CA ILE A 204 4.88 1.36 -8.46
C ILE A 204 5.27 0.63 -7.18
N GLY A 205 4.35 -0.18 -6.65
CA GLY A 205 4.52 -0.90 -5.40
C GLY A 205 4.77 -2.39 -5.59
N LEU A 206 5.82 -2.93 -4.95
CA LEU A 206 5.93 -4.36 -4.67
C LEU A 206 5.11 -4.67 -3.42
N HIS A 207 3.87 -5.10 -3.66
CA HIS A 207 2.91 -5.38 -2.60
C HIS A 207 3.19 -6.74 -1.94
N SER A 208 3.71 -7.69 -2.72
CA SER A 208 4.29 -8.95 -2.24
C SER A 208 5.75 -9.09 -2.61
N LEU A 209 6.53 -9.78 -1.78
CA LEU A 209 7.89 -10.22 -2.10
C LEU A 209 8.02 -11.75 -1.99
N PRO A 210 8.98 -12.35 -2.72
CA PRO A 210 9.18 -13.80 -2.70
C PRO A 210 9.35 -14.34 -1.28
N GLY A 211 8.60 -15.38 -0.94
CA GLY A 211 8.58 -15.98 0.41
C GLY A 211 7.52 -15.40 1.35
N GLY A 212 6.94 -14.23 1.06
CA GLY A 212 5.94 -13.59 1.89
C GLY A 212 6.52 -12.69 2.98
N VAL A 213 5.96 -11.49 3.12
CA VAL A 213 6.47 -10.43 4.01
C VAL A 213 5.66 -10.22 5.27
N ASN A 214 4.47 -10.83 5.41
CA ASN A 214 3.57 -10.55 6.53
C ASN A 214 2.56 -11.66 6.85
N SER A 215 2.69 -12.85 6.25
CA SER A 215 1.74 -13.97 6.42
C SER A 215 0.29 -13.70 5.98
N LEU A 216 0.00 -12.58 5.33
CA LEU A 216 -1.30 -12.27 4.75
C LEU A 216 -1.38 -12.69 3.27
N ASP A 217 -2.60 -12.66 2.74
CA ASP A 217 -2.90 -12.81 1.31
C ASP A 217 -2.09 -11.84 0.45
N ILE A 218 -1.98 -10.58 0.89
CA ILE A 218 -1.27 -9.51 0.19
C ILE A 218 0.26 -9.67 0.17
N GLY A 219 0.85 -10.37 1.14
CA GLY A 219 2.31 -10.46 1.28
C GLY A 219 2.98 -11.48 0.36
N GLU A 220 2.24 -12.51 -0.05
CA GLU A 220 2.53 -13.53 -1.08
C GLU A 220 1.39 -14.56 -1.09
N GLY A 221 0.92 -14.90 0.11
CA GLY A 221 -0.12 -15.88 0.40
C GLY A 221 -0.17 -16.16 1.90
N VAL A 222 -1.34 -16.51 2.41
CA VAL A 222 -1.61 -16.69 3.84
C VAL A 222 -0.65 -17.71 4.45
N GLY A 223 -0.04 -17.34 5.58
CA GLY A 223 0.92 -18.16 6.32
C GLY A 223 2.33 -18.18 5.73
N ARG A 224 2.62 -17.41 4.67
CA ARG A 224 3.96 -17.29 4.07
C ARG A 224 4.71 -16.09 4.65
N TYR A 225 5.87 -16.35 5.26
CA TYR A 225 6.75 -15.37 5.92
C TYR A 225 8.24 -15.64 5.67
N GLY A 226 8.57 -16.42 4.64
CA GLY A 226 9.91 -16.86 4.29
C GLY A 226 10.80 -15.80 3.63
N TRP A 227 10.34 -14.55 3.45
CA TRP A 227 11.16 -13.48 2.90
C TRP A 227 12.30 -13.07 3.84
N PHE A 228 12.02 -13.00 5.14
CA PHE A 228 13.00 -12.58 6.14
C PHE A 228 14.14 -13.59 6.28
N ASN A 229 15.37 -13.08 6.38
CA ASN A 229 16.59 -13.87 6.57
C ASN A 229 16.86 -14.91 5.47
N ASN A 230 16.30 -14.72 4.28
CA ASN A 230 16.44 -15.65 3.16
C ASN A 230 17.13 -14.97 1.96
N ALA A 231 18.38 -15.38 1.69
CA ALA A 231 19.20 -14.80 0.64
C ALA A 231 18.63 -14.99 -0.77
N THR A 232 18.00 -16.14 -1.05
CA THR A 232 17.39 -16.43 -2.35
C THR A 232 16.17 -15.52 -2.60
N ASN A 233 15.30 -15.37 -1.59
CA ASN A 233 14.14 -14.49 -1.68
C ASN A 233 14.56 -13.01 -1.78
N LEU A 234 15.63 -12.62 -1.09
CA LEU A 234 16.21 -11.28 -1.22
C LEU A 234 16.76 -11.02 -2.62
N ASP A 235 17.46 -12.00 -3.23
CA ASP A 235 17.96 -11.87 -4.60
C ASP A 235 16.81 -11.69 -5.60
N TYR A 236 15.76 -12.50 -5.51
CA TYR A 236 14.58 -12.31 -6.37
C TYR A 236 13.89 -10.96 -6.13
N SER A 237 13.84 -10.48 -4.88
CA SER A 237 13.32 -9.14 -4.56
C SER A 237 14.15 -8.04 -5.25
N PHE A 238 15.48 -8.20 -5.29
CA PHE A 238 16.38 -7.30 -6.00
C PHE A 238 16.23 -7.37 -7.53
N GLN A 239 15.98 -8.55 -8.08
CA GLN A 239 15.67 -8.73 -9.51
C GLN A 239 14.34 -8.08 -9.89
N ALA A 240 13.31 -8.19 -9.03
CA ALA A 240 12.03 -7.51 -9.22
C ALA A 240 12.21 -5.98 -9.27
N VAL A 241 13.01 -5.43 -8.36
CA VAL A 241 13.37 -3.99 -8.37
C VAL A 241 14.13 -3.61 -9.65
N ASP A 242 15.07 -4.42 -10.12
CA ASP A 242 15.77 -4.15 -11.39
C ASP A 242 14.79 -4.12 -12.58
N ALA A 243 13.78 -5.00 -12.59
CA ALA A 243 12.73 -5.01 -13.62
C ALA A 243 11.81 -3.79 -13.54
N ILE A 244 11.44 -3.33 -12.33
CA ILE A 244 10.70 -2.06 -12.14
C ILE A 244 11.51 -0.89 -12.68
N LEU A 245 12.80 -0.80 -12.37
CA LEU A 245 13.66 0.27 -12.86
C LEU A 245 13.83 0.22 -14.38
N ALA A 246 13.90 -0.98 -14.98
CA ALA A 246 13.90 -1.15 -16.42
C ALA A 246 12.58 -0.67 -17.07
N PHE A 247 11.43 -0.95 -16.44
CA PHE A 247 10.13 -0.44 -16.86
C PHE A 247 10.06 1.08 -16.79
N ILE A 248 10.48 1.68 -15.67
CA ILE A 248 10.54 3.14 -15.49
C ILE A 248 11.43 3.77 -16.57
N LYS A 249 12.62 3.20 -16.82
CA LYS A 249 13.51 3.66 -17.89
C LYS A 249 12.87 3.56 -19.27
N GLY A 250 12.17 2.45 -19.54
CA GLY A 250 11.49 2.18 -20.81
C GLY A 250 10.23 3.01 -21.05
N SER A 251 9.65 3.60 -20.00
CA SER A 251 8.43 4.41 -20.09
C SER A 251 8.61 5.74 -20.84
N GLY A 252 9.85 6.24 -20.95
CA GLY A 252 10.11 7.61 -21.44
C GLY A 252 9.77 8.72 -20.45
N HIS A 253 9.28 8.39 -19.25
CA HIS A 253 8.80 9.33 -18.23
C HIS A 253 9.45 9.09 -16.87
N ILE A 254 10.78 8.92 -16.81
CA ILE A 254 11.51 8.55 -15.58
C ILE A 254 11.21 9.45 -14.36
N ASN A 255 10.81 10.70 -14.58
CA ASN A 255 10.48 11.69 -13.56
C ASN A 255 9.07 11.56 -12.97
N ALA A 256 8.21 10.72 -13.55
CA ALA A 256 6.82 10.52 -13.13
C ALA A 256 6.64 9.33 -12.18
N PHE A 257 7.73 8.79 -11.62
CA PHE A 257 7.69 7.56 -10.83
C PHE A 257 8.26 7.71 -9.43
N THR A 258 7.70 6.95 -8.49
CA THR A 258 8.24 6.61 -7.19
C THR A 258 8.21 5.09 -7.03
N VAL A 259 9.25 4.52 -6.42
CA VAL A 259 9.36 3.07 -6.18
C VAL A 259 9.01 2.79 -4.72
N ALA A 260 7.95 2.02 -4.48
CA ALA A 260 7.59 1.49 -3.17
C ALA A 260 7.97 -0.01 -3.11
N PRO A 261 9.16 -0.38 -2.60
CA PRO A 261 9.69 -1.74 -2.77
C PRO A 261 9.14 -2.75 -1.74
N LEU A 262 8.34 -2.28 -0.76
CA LEU A 262 7.87 -3.10 0.35
C LEU A 262 6.51 -2.57 0.81
N ASN A 263 5.62 -3.48 1.22
CA ASN A 263 4.31 -3.15 1.76
C ASN A 263 4.04 -3.94 3.05
N GLU A 264 3.71 -3.23 4.13
CA GLU A 264 3.22 -3.77 5.41
C GLU A 264 3.99 -5.00 5.92
N ALA A 265 5.32 -4.93 5.95
CA ALA A 265 6.15 -6.06 6.34
C ALA A 265 6.07 -6.32 7.84
N SER A 266 6.00 -7.60 8.22
CA SER A 266 5.91 -8.08 9.60
C SER A 266 6.54 -9.47 9.70
N ASP A 267 7.53 -9.63 10.60
CA ASP A 267 8.27 -10.89 10.79
C ASP A 267 7.79 -11.72 11.98
N THR A 268 6.64 -11.37 12.55
CA THR A 268 6.06 -11.99 13.76
C THR A 268 4.91 -12.95 13.47
N ASN A 269 4.71 -13.33 12.20
CA ASN A 269 3.67 -14.26 11.76
C ASN A 269 2.26 -13.84 12.26
N LEU A 270 1.84 -12.63 11.87
CA LEU A 270 0.58 -11.96 12.25
C LEU A 270 0.49 -11.47 13.70
N VAL A 271 1.36 -11.89 14.61
CA VAL A 271 1.32 -11.43 16.01
C VAL A 271 1.68 -9.95 16.07
N GLY A 272 0.72 -9.09 16.42
CA GLY A 272 0.95 -7.65 16.50
C GLY A 272 0.96 -6.94 15.13
N PHE A 273 0.53 -7.60 14.05
CA PHE A 273 0.33 -6.95 12.76
C PHE A 273 -0.58 -5.72 12.88
N GLY A 274 -0.28 -4.67 12.12
CA GLY A 274 -0.96 -3.37 12.24
C GLY A 274 -0.50 -2.53 13.44
N SER A 275 0.59 -2.93 14.10
CA SER A 275 1.20 -2.19 15.20
C SER A 275 2.72 -2.37 15.21
N ALA A 276 3.41 -1.54 16.00
CA ALA A 276 4.84 -1.66 16.27
C ALA A 276 5.28 -3.03 16.81
N ALA A 277 4.37 -3.82 17.40
CA ALA A 277 4.69 -5.18 17.86
C ALA A 277 4.85 -6.19 16.72
N GLY A 278 4.50 -5.82 15.48
CA GLY A 278 4.59 -6.66 14.29
C GLY A 278 5.98 -6.80 13.70
N LEU A 279 6.98 -6.05 14.20
CA LEU A 279 8.33 -6.03 13.65
C LEU A 279 9.37 -6.23 14.76
N THR A 280 10.24 -7.23 14.59
CA THR A 280 11.37 -7.45 15.49
C THR A 280 12.59 -6.63 15.07
N ALA A 281 13.57 -6.48 15.98
CA ALA A 281 14.85 -5.86 15.67
C ALA A 281 15.57 -6.54 14.47
N ASN A 282 15.45 -7.86 14.33
CA ASN A 282 16.02 -8.59 13.20
C ASN A 282 15.26 -8.30 11.89
N GLY A 283 13.92 -8.17 11.97
CA GLY A 283 13.09 -7.70 10.86
C GLY A 283 13.52 -6.31 10.40
N THR A 284 13.75 -5.38 11.32
CA THR A 284 14.26 -4.03 11.05
C THR A 284 15.63 -4.05 10.36
N ASP A 285 16.57 -4.86 10.85
CA ASP A 285 17.88 -5.03 10.22
C ASP A 285 17.77 -5.60 8.78
N TRP A 286 16.87 -6.55 8.56
CA TRP A 286 16.62 -7.14 7.25
C TRP A 286 16.00 -6.12 6.27
N ILE A 287 14.98 -5.39 6.70
CA ILE A 287 14.35 -4.32 5.91
C ILE A 287 15.35 -3.22 5.58
N ASN A 288 16.15 -2.76 6.55
CA ASN A 288 17.21 -1.78 6.29
C ASN A 288 18.24 -2.29 5.28
N THR A 289 18.60 -3.57 5.33
CA THR A 289 19.49 -4.20 4.34
C THR A 289 18.88 -4.13 2.94
N TYR A 290 17.61 -4.52 2.81
CA TYR A 290 16.89 -4.47 1.55
C TYR A 290 16.77 -3.04 1.00
N VAL A 291 16.25 -2.10 1.79
CA VAL A 291 16.01 -0.71 1.39
C VAL A 291 17.31 -0.02 0.97
N LYS A 292 18.43 -0.22 1.68
CA LYS A 292 19.74 0.32 1.26
C LYS A 292 20.18 -0.26 -0.09
N GLY A 293 19.93 -1.54 -0.35
CA GLY A 293 20.18 -2.15 -1.66
C GLY A 293 19.31 -1.55 -2.77
N VAL A 294 18.02 -1.29 -2.49
CA VAL A 294 17.10 -0.64 -3.43
C VAL A 294 17.54 0.80 -3.73
N LEU A 295 17.94 1.59 -2.73
CA LEU A 295 18.48 2.94 -2.92
C LEU A 295 19.68 2.95 -3.87
N LEU A 296 20.62 2.00 -3.71
CA LEU A 296 21.77 1.88 -4.60
C LEU A 296 21.37 1.48 -6.03
N LYS A 297 20.36 0.62 -6.18
CA LYS A 297 19.82 0.26 -7.51
C LYS A 297 19.13 1.43 -8.18
N ILE A 298 18.29 2.17 -7.46
CA ILE A 298 17.68 3.42 -7.92
C ILE A 298 18.77 4.40 -8.38
N ALA A 299 19.81 4.60 -7.57
CA ALA A 299 20.91 5.51 -7.88
C ALA A 299 21.69 5.14 -9.15
N LYS A 300 21.71 3.85 -9.56
CA LYS A 300 22.30 3.41 -10.85
C LYS A 300 21.46 3.86 -12.05
N LEU A 301 20.15 4.04 -11.88
CA LEU A 301 19.29 4.61 -12.91
C LEU A 301 19.28 6.14 -12.81
N ASP A 302 18.72 6.67 -11.71
CA ASP A 302 18.69 8.08 -11.39
C ASP A 302 18.29 8.28 -9.91
N LYS A 303 19.18 8.85 -9.09
CA LYS A 303 18.93 9.09 -7.66
C LYS A 303 17.78 10.07 -7.36
N ARG A 304 17.26 10.77 -8.38
CA ARG A 304 16.10 11.67 -8.26
C ARG A 304 14.77 10.92 -8.27
N ILE A 305 14.74 9.64 -8.64
CA ILE A 305 13.57 8.78 -8.45
C ILE A 305 13.42 8.54 -6.94
N PRO A 306 12.29 8.90 -6.31
CA PRO A 306 12.11 8.69 -4.88
C PRO A 306 11.90 7.20 -4.53
N LEU A 307 12.43 6.79 -3.38
CA LEU A 307 12.02 5.56 -2.71
C LEU A 307 10.91 5.89 -1.71
N MET A 308 9.86 5.10 -1.71
CA MET A 308 8.78 5.15 -0.73
C MET A 308 8.88 3.96 0.23
N LEU A 309 9.20 4.23 1.50
CA LEU A 309 9.35 3.20 2.53
C LEU A 309 8.06 3.10 3.32
N GLN A 310 7.32 2.00 3.15
CA GLN A 310 6.19 1.69 4.01
C GLN A 310 6.70 1.42 5.43
N ASP A 311 6.09 2.10 6.40
CA ASP A 311 6.65 2.27 7.75
C ASP A 311 6.52 1.05 8.67
N CYS A 312 5.91 -0.04 8.20
CA CYS A 312 5.65 -1.26 8.95
C CYS A 312 4.94 -0.99 10.29
N PHE A 313 4.13 0.07 10.37
CA PHE A 313 3.41 0.54 11.56
C PHE A 313 4.31 1.09 12.70
N GLU A 314 5.59 1.33 12.41
CA GLU A 314 6.55 1.90 13.39
C GLU A 314 6.53 3.44 13.40
N GLY A 315 6.17 4.04 12.26
CA GLY A 315 6.14 5.48 12.02
C GLY A 315 7.47 6.08 11.54
N PRO A 316 7.46 7.35 11.08
CA PRO A 316 8.61 7.95 10.38
C PRO A 316 9.83 8.15 11.29
N ASP A 317 9.62 8.50 12.56
CA ASP A 317 10.71 8.76 13.50
C ASP A 317 11.52 7.50 13.81
N TYR A 318 10.90 6.31 13.75
CA TYR A 318 11.59 5.04 13.94
C TYR A 318 12.65 4.81 12.87
N TRP A 319 12.28 5.03 11.60
CA TRP A 319 13.16 4.79 10.45
C TRP A 319 14.17 5.93 10.21
N ALA A 320 13.85 7.15 10.68
CA ALA A 320 14.60 8.36 10.39
C ALA A 320 16.13 8.27 10.65
N PRO A 321 16.64 7.65 11.74
CA PRO A 321 18.09 7.59 11.99
C PRO A 321 18.88 6.72 11.02
N PHE A 322 18.25 5.80 10.29
CA PHE A 322 18.94 4.86 9.40
C PHE A 322 19.43 5.47 8.09
N TYR A 323 18.91 6.64 7.72
CA TYR A 323 19.12 7.26 6.42
C TYR A 323 19.59 8.71 6.57
N ASP A 324 20.45 9.19 5.69
CA ASP A 324 20.85 10.60 5.67
C ASP A 324 19.66 11.48 5.25
N ALA A 325 19.56 12.70 5.79
CA ALA A 325 18.48 13.64 5.46
C ALA A 325 18.42 14.03 3.97
N SER A 326 19.51 13.83 3.22
CA SER A 326 19.57 14.06 1.77
C SER A 326 19.08 12.87 0.94
N THR A 327 18.76 11.75 1.56
CA THR A 327 18.18 10.58 0.88
C THR A 327 16.81 10.97 0.34
N ASN A 328 16.59 10.73 -0.96
CA ASN A 328 15.30 10.98 -1.60
C ASN A 328 14.29 9.88 -1.19
N LEU A 329 13.80 10.00 0.03
CA LEU A 329 12.98 9.04 0.74
C LEU A 329 11.68 9.71 1.19
N VAL A 330 10.56 9.04 0.97
CA VAL A 330 9.26 9.37 1.55
C VAL A 330 8.80 8.20 2.40
N ILE A 331 8.23 8.48 3.57
CA ILE A 331 7.63 7.46 4.44
C ILE A 331 6.17 7.26 4.01
N ASP A 332 5.77 6.01 3.79
CA ASP A 332 4.39 5.60 3.51
C ASP A 332 3.75 5.05 4.78
N SER A 333 2.73 5.75 5.27
CA SER A 333 1.94 5.34 6.44
C SER A 333 0.54 4.93 6.01
N HIS A 334 0.07 3.80 6.52
CA HIS A 334 -1.28 3.32 6.28
C HIS A 334 -2.17 3.64 7.48
N VAL A 335 -3.32 4.28 7.25
CA VAL A 335 -4.21 4.76 8.31
C VAL A 335 -5.63 4.25 8.08
N TYR A 336 -6.06 3.36 8.95
CA TYR A 336 -7.38 2.74 8.89
C TYR A 336 -8.12 2.82 10.23
N TYR A 337 -9.45 3.01 10.13
CA TYR A 337 -10.32 3.18 11.29
C TYR A 337 -11.29 1.99 11.52
N PHE A 338 -11.28 0.99 10.64
CA PHE A 338 -12.18 -0.16 10.72
C PHE A 338 -11.74 -1.22 11.74
N ALA A 339 -10.44 -1.28 12.06
CA ALA A 339 -9.85 -2.28 12.94
C ALA A 339 -9.64 -1.79 14.39
N ALA A 340 -9.78 -0.48 14.64
CA ALA A 340 -9.54 0.12 15.95
C ALA A 340 -10.78 0.06 16.86
N SER A 341 -10.60 -0.40 18.10
CA SER A 341 -11.69 -0.40 19.09
C SER A 341 -12.16 1.02 19.41
N GLY A 342 -13.48 1.19 19.60
CA GLY A 342 -14.08 2.45 20.01
C GLY A 342 -14.15 3.53 18.92
N VAL A 343 -13.92 3.19 17.65
CA VAL A 343 -14.03 4.15 16.54
C VAL A 343 -15.40 4.10 15.89
N TYR A 344 -16.15 5.20 16.02
CA TYR A 344 -17.50 5.36 15.46
C TYR A 344 -17.51 6.44 14.38
N SER A 345 -18.27 6.22 13.30
CA SER A 345 -18.34 7.15 12.16
C SER A 345 -18.67 8.60 12.56
N GLN A 346 -19.57 8.79 13.52
CA GLN A 346 -19.97 10.12 13.99
C GLN A 346 -18.90 10.87 14.79
N TYR A 347 -17.85 10.17 15.24
CA TYR A 347 -16.82 10.71 16.15
C TYR A 347 -15.39 10.62 15.59
N VAL A 348 -15.18 10.03 14.41
CA VAL A 348 -13.84 9.79 13.87
C VAL A 348 -13.18 11.06 13.30
N ALA A 349 -13.94 11.99 12.73
CA ALA A 349 -13.40 13.18 12.06
C ALA A 349 -12.46 14.06 12.94
N PRO A 350 -12.77 14.34 14.21
CA PRO A 350 -11.82 15.01 15.10
C PRO A 350 -10.53 14.21 15.36
N ALA A 351 -10.63 12.89 15.49
CA ALA A 351 -9.48 12.01 15.70
C ALA A 351 -8.56 12.00 14.47
N ILE A 352 -9.13 12.02 13.26
CA ILE A 352 -8.40 12.18 12.00
C ILE A 352 -7.53 13.43 12.03
N CYS A 353 -8.09 14.58 12.41
CA CYS A 353 -7.34 15.84 12.46
C CYS A 353 -6.16 15.79 13.44
N GLY A 354 -6.38 15.20 14.62
CA GLY A 354 -5.35 15.04 15.65
C GLY A 354 -4.23 14.08 15.21
N GLN A 355 -4.61 12.93 14.65
CA GLN A 355 -3.67 11.94 14.15
C GLN A 355 -2.85 12.51 12.99
N ALA A 356 -3.49 13.17 12.02
CA ALA A 356 -2.82 13.79 10.88
C ALA A 356 -1.74 14.78 11.30
N ALA A 357 -2.00 15.61 12.32
CA ALA A 357 -1.03 16.58 12.81
C ALA A 357 0.21 15.94 13.46
N ALA A 358 0.09 14.69 13.94
CA ALA A 358 1.20 13.95 14.55
C ALA A 358 1.94 13.04 13.58
N LEU A 359 1.31 12.65 12.45
CA LEU A 359 1.89 11.74 11.46
C LEU A 359 3.32 12.12 11.01
N PRO A 360 3.67 13.39 10.75
CA PRO A 360 5.02 13.75 10.28
C PRO A 360 6.16 13.49 11.27
N GLY A 361 5.87 13.19 12.55
CA GLY A 361 6.88 13.04 13.58
C GLY A 361 7.77 14.28 13.71
N LYS A 362 9.09 14.09 13.74
CA LYS A 362 10.09 15.17 13.77
C LYS A 362 10.36 15.80 12.39
N GLY A 363 9.70 15.33 11.32
CA GLY A 363 9.75 15.94 10.00
C GLY A 363 11.09 15.80 9.25
N LYS A 364 11.91 14.77 9.55
CA LYS A 364 13.15 14.51 8.79
C LYS A 364 12.87 14.11 7.35
N PHE A 365 11.83 13.30 7.13
CA PHE A 365 11.39 12.86 5.82
C PHE A 365 9.91 13.22 5.62
N PRO A 366 9.48 13.52 4.39
CA PRO A 366 8.06 13.67 4.08
C PRO A 366 7.31 12.37 4.40
N VAL A 367 6.08 12.53 4.87
CA VAL A 367 5.13 11.42 5.06
C VAL A 367 4.05 11.52 4.00
N PHE A 368 3.65 10.40 3.42
CA PHE A 368 2.51 10.24 2.53
C PHE A 368 1.60 9.17 3.13
N VAL A 369 0.29 9.42 3.17
CA VAL A 369 -0.67 8.42 3.67
C VAL A 369 -1.07 7.51 2.51
N GLY A 370 -0.27 6.49 2.20
CA GLY A 370 -0.44 5.70 0.98
C GLY A 370 -1.66 4.81 0.97
N GLU A 371 -2.26 4.55 2.13
CA GLU A 371 -3.53 3.84 2.24
C GLU A 371 -4.43 4.40 3.34
N TRP A 372 -5.70 4.62 3.00
CA TRP A 372 -6.77 5.01 3.91
C TRP A 372 -8.15 4.79 3.27
N ALA A 373 -9.20 4.65 4.08
CA ALA A 373 -10.57 4.43 3.61
C ALA A 373 -11.62 5.12 4.50
N LEU A 374 -12.92 5.02 4.17
CA LEU A 374 -13.99 5.65 4.97
C LEU A 374 -14.55 4.74 6.07
N GLN A 375 -14.35 3.43 5.98
CA GLN A 375 -14.94 2.50 6.95
C GLN A 375 -14.34 2.71 8.35
N THR A 376 -15.24 2.86 9.31
CA THR A 376 -14.96 2.84 10.75
C THR A 376 -15.37 1.51 11.39
N ALA A 377 -14.92 1.25 12.61
CA ALA A 377 -15.23 0.00 13.30
C ALA A 377 -16.72 -0.15 13.62
N TYR A 378 -17.41 0.95 13.94
CA TYR A 378 -18.81 0.91 14.39
C TYR A 378 -19.68 2.03 13.80
N ASN A 379 -20.96 1.72 13.66
CA ASN A 379 -22.04 2.64 13.30
C ASN A 379 -21.73 3.47 12.04
N ASN A 380 -21.25 2.81 10.98
CA ASN A 380 -21.05 3.45 9.69
C ASN A 380 -22.38 3.98 9.17
N THR A 381 -22.39 5.21 8.64
CA THR A 381 -23.60 5.80 8.03
C THR A 381 -23.27 6.46 6.71
N PHE A 382 -24.22 6.45 5.78
CA PHE A 382 -24.04 7.09 4.48
C PHE A 382 -23.83 8.59 4.59
N ASP A 383 -24.50 9.24 5.55
CA ASP A 383 -24.41 10.68 5.82
C ASP A 383 -23.02 11.10 6.32
N SER A 384 -22.31 10.22 7.04
CA SER A 384 -20.99 10.52 7.58
C SER A 384 -19.89 10.53 6.49
N ARG A 385 -20.08 9.78 5.39
CA ARG A 385 -19.05 9.51 4.38
C ARG A 385 -18.41 10.78 3.84
N LYS A 386 -19.21 11.79 3.49
CA LYS A 386 -18.71 13.04 2.92
C LYS A 386 -17.86 13.83 3.91
N THR A 387 -18.30 13.91 5.17
CA THR A 387 -17.51 14.58 6.21
C THR A 387 -16.21 13.83 6.46
N ILE A 388 -16.24 12.50 6.55
CA ILE A 388 -15.06 11.67 6.79
C ILE A 388 -14.06 11.81 5.63
N PHE A 389 -14.52 11.71 4.38
CA PHE A 389 -13.68 11.86 3.20
C PHE A 389 -13.04 13.25 3.12
N ASP A 390 -13.84 14.32 3.23
CA ASP A 390 -13.33 15.69 3.13
C ASP A 390 -12.34 16.01 4.26
N THR A 391 -12.61 15.49 5.47
CA THR A 391 -11.71 15.63 6.62
C THR A 391 -10.38 14.93 6.40
N GLN A 392 -10.40 13.66 5.97
CA GLN A 392 -9.19 12.90 5.68
C GLN A 392 -8.39 13.57 4.57
N ARG A 393 -9.01 13.86 3.42
CA ARG A 393 -8.36 14.52 2.27
C ARG A 393 -7.68 15.83 2.65
N TYR A 394 -8.37 16.69 3.40
CA TYR A 394 -7.77 17.94 3.87
C TYR A 394 -6.65 17.70 4.89
N ALA A 395 -6.87 16.84 5.88
CA ALA A 395 -5.90 16.61 6.94
C ALA A 395 -4.58 16.02 6.39
N TRP A 396 -4.67 15.05 5.48
CA TRP A 396 -3.50 14.48 4.80
C TRP A 396 -2.77 15.52 3.95
N GLN A 397 -3.49 16.39 3.23
CA GLN A 397 -2.89 17.45 2.45
C GLN A 397 -2.19 18.50 3.32
N LYS A 398 -2.83 18.89 4.42
CA LYS A 398 -2.35 19.96 5.30
C LYS A 398 -1.11 19.54 6.08
N TYR A 399 -1.15 18.36 6.69
CA TYR A 399 -0.12 17.93 7.63
C TYR A 399 0.92 16.99 7.02
N ALA A 400 0.56 16.22 5.99
CA ALA A 400 1.45 15.31 5.29
C ALA A 400 1.61 15.74 3.82
N SER A 401 2.17 14.87 2.98
CA SER A 401 2.33 15.10 1.53
C SER A 401 1.07 14.72 0.74
N GLY A 402 -0.08 14.60 1.43
CA GLY A 402 -1.31 14.03 0.88
C GLY A 402 -1.48 12.55 1.21
N GLY A 403 -2.38 11.89 0.49
CA GLY A 403 -2.65 10.46 0.67
C GLY A 403 -3.29 9.78 -0.54
N ALA A 404 -3.29 8.45 -0.58
CA ALA A 404 -3.97 7.65 -1.58
C ALA A 404 -5.07 6.77 -0.98
N PHE A 405 -6.30 7.00 -1.44
CA PHE A 405 -7.46 6.25 -0.96
C PHE A 405 -7.38 4.78 -1.42
N TRP A 406 -7.66 3.84 -0.52
CA TRP A 406 -7.84 2.43 -0.83
C TRP A 406 -9.34 2.14 -1.03
N THR A 407 -9.84 1.88 -2.23
CA THR A 407 -9.18 1.73 -3.54
C THR A 407 -10.04 2.37 -4.65
N ALA A 408 -9.54 2.47 -5.89
CA ALA A 408 -10.26 3.09 -7.01
C ALA A 408 -11.61 2.40 -7.29
N ARG A 409 -11.61 1.07 -7.26
CA ARG A 409 -12.78 0.23 -7.49
C ARG A 409 -12.80 -0.92 -6.50
N SER A 410 -13.90 -1.03 -5.77
CA SER A 410 -14.23 -2.18 -4.93
C SER A 410 -15.64 -2.61 -5.28
N LEU A 411 -15.86 -3.91 -5.43
CA LEU A 411 -17.15 -4.59 -5.65
C LEU A 411 -17.50 -5.48 -4.45
N SER A 412 -16.98 -5.12 -3.27
CA SER A 412 -17.18 -5.88 -2.04
C SER A 412 -18.63 -5.81 -1.57
N THR A 413 -19.24 -6.99 -1.41
CA THR A 413 -20.60 -7.14 -0.89
C THR A 413 -20.66 -7.38 0.62
N THR A 414 -19.52 -7.26 1.33
CA THR A 414 -19.49 -7.58 2.76
C THR A 414 -20.16 -6.46 3.55
N ALA A 415 -21.13 -6.81 4.41
CA ALA A 415 -21.79 -5.86 5.29
C ALA A 415 -20.79 -5.19 6.24
N VAL A 416 -20.98 -3.89 6.49
CA VAL A 416 -20.27 -3.17 7.55
C VAL A 416 -21.15 -3.06 8.79
N ASP A 417 -20.55 -2.76 9.94
CA ASP A 417 -21.34 -2.39 11.13
C ASP A 417 -22.00 -1.02 10.89
N GLY A 418 -23.34 -0.99 10.86
CA GLY A 418 -24.12 0.19 10.49
C GLY A 418 -24.82 0.03 9.14
N GLU A 419 -24.76 1.06 8.30
CA GLU A 419 -25.46 1.13 7.01
C GLU A 419 -24.56 0.65 5.85
N GLY A 420 -25.09 -0.22 4.99
CA GLY A 420 -24.47 -0.58 3.71
C GLY A 420 -23.44 -1.71 3.75
N ILE A 421 -22.62 -1.75 2.71
CA ILE A 421 -21.59 -2.76 2.45
C ILE A 421 -20.22 -2.09 2.23
N GLN A 422 -19.14 -2.85 2.20
CA GLN A 422 -17.79 -2.32 2.03
C GLN A 422 -17.62 -1.53 0.72
N GLU A 423 -18.27 -1.90 -0.40
CA GLU A 423 -18.24 -1.07 -1.62
C GLU A 423 -18.63 0.40 -1.34
N ASP A 424 -19.60 0.64 -0.46
CA ASP A 424 -20.09 1.98 -0.10
C ASP A 424 -19.05 2.85 0.63
N TYR A 425 -17.94 2.28 1.10
CA TYR A 425 -16.92 2.94 1.91
C TYR A 425 -15.48 2.76 1.40
N TRP A 426 -15.27 1.87 0.44
CA TRP A 426 -13.94 1.48 -0.09
C TRP A 426 -13.81 1.64 -1.62
N SER A 427 -14.89 1.94 -2.34
CA SER A 427 -14.85 2.18 -3.79
C SER A 427 -14.82 3.68 -4.09
N TYR A 428 -13.66 4.22 -4.49
CA TYR A 428 -13.52 5.65 -4.79
C TYR A 428 -14.48 6.09 -5.90
N ILE A 429 -14.56 5.30 -6.98
CA ILE A 429 -15.48 5.57 -8.10
C ILE A 429 -16.95 5.44 -7.65
N GLY A 430 -17.29 4.44 -6.84
CA GLY A 430 -18.64 4.31 -6.29
C GLY A 430 -19.03 5.50 -5.41
N LEU A 431 -18.10 5.97 -4.57
CA LEU A 431 -18.27 7.16 -3.74
C LEU A 431 -18.38 8.45 -4.56
N GLN A 432 -17.66 8.55 -5.68
CA GLN A 432 -17.80 9.65 -6.63
C GLN A 432 -19.19 9.64 -7.27
N GLU A 433 -19.66 8.48 -7.74
CA GLU A 433 -20.98 8.31 -8.35
C GLU A 433 -22.12 8.60 -7.35
N ALA A 434 -21.91 8.29 -6.06
CA ALA A 434 -22.80 8.65 -4.96
C ALA A 434 -22.73 10.14 -4.53
N GLY A 435 -21.89 10.96 -5.17
CA GLY A 435 -21.73 12.38 -4.84
C GLY A 435 -20.99 12.66 -3.52
N VAL A 436 -20.37 11.64 -2.92
CA VAL A 436 -19.55 11.78 -1.70
C VAL A 436 -18.21 12.43 -2.06
N ILE A 437 -17.54 11.88 -3.07
CA ILE A 437 -16.26 12.38 -3.55
C ILE A 437 -16.50 13.36 -4.70
N THR A 438 -16.06 14.59 -4.50
CA THR A 438 -16.15 15.66 -5.49
C THR A 438 -14.83 16.40 -5.55
N SER A 439 -14.64 17.24 -6.57
CA SER A 439 -13.47 18.13 -6.67
C SER A 439 -13.36 19.12 -5.51
N GLN A 440 -14.46 19.43 -4.81
CA GLN A 440 -14.48 20.38 -3.70
C GLN A 440 -14.33 19.69 -2.35
N THR A 441 -13.53 20.28 -1.46
CA THR A 441 -13.46 19.91 -0.04
C THR A 441 -14.28 20.88 0.78
N ASN A 442 -15.58 20.61 0.93
CA ASN A 442 -16.55 21.55 1.49
C ASN A 442 -17.30 21.05 2.72
N SER A 443 -16.97 19.86 3.21
CA SER A 443 -17.56 19.28 4.41
C SER A 443 -16.52 18.80 5.44
N SER A 444 -15.36 19.44 5.50
CA SER A 444 -14.29 19.01 6.40
C SER A 444 -14.57 19.38 7.86
N TYR A 445 -14.08 18.58 8.82
CA TYR A 445 -14.20 18.85 10.26
C TYR A 445 -13.14 19.85 10.76
N CYS A 446 -11.94 19.81 10.20
CA CYS A 446 -10.86 20.78 10.36
C CYS A 446 -10.38 21.23 8.97
#